data_AF-A0A519QJF6-F1
#
_entry.id   AF-A0A519QJF6-F1
#
_cell.length_a   1.000
_cell.length_b   1.000
_cell.length_c   1.000
_cell.angle_alpha   90.00
_cell.angle_beta   90.00
_cell.angle_gamma   90.00
#
_symmetry.space_group_name_H-M   'P 1'
#
loop_
_entity.id
_entity.type
_entity.pdbx_description
1 polymer ?
#
loop_
_entity_poly.entity_id
_entity_poly.type
_entity_poly.pdbx_seq_one_letter_code
_entity_poly.pdbx_strand_id
1 'polypeptide(L)'
;WRAARYGIDGNLIDFGKEMEVNCRNLVLELLDFVDDVVDDLGCRNDLEYVHKILEHGTGADRQLAVYQQTGNFESVVDYITTQTLIGAK
;
A
#
# COMPACT_ATOMS: atom_id res chain seq x y z
N TRP A 1 -1.78 -4.55 14.81
CA TRP A 1 -2.21 -5.86 14.25
C TRP A 1 -3.18 -5.70 13.08
N ARG A 2 -4.16 -4.78 13.13
CA ARG A 2 -5.14 -4.56 12.04
C ARG A 2 -4.47 -4.29 10.67
N ALA A 3 -3.55 -3.32 10.61
CA ALA A 3 -2.78 -3.04 9.39
C ALA A 3 -2.02 -4.27 8.87
N ALA A 4 -1.35 -5.02 9.75
CA ALA A 4 -0.62 -6.22 9.36
C ALA A 4 -1.54 -7.36 8.86
N ARG A 5 -2.77 -7.45 9.36
CA ARG A 5 -3.70 -8.55 9.04
C ARG A 5 -4.59 -8.27 7.83
N TYR A 6 -5.01 -7.01 7.64
CA TYR A 6 -6.00 -6.60 6.65
C TYR A 6 -5.48 -5.55 5.66
N GLY A 7 -4.25 -5.07 5.85
CA GLY A 7 -3.63 -4.10 4.95
C GLY A 7 -4.45 -2.82 4.81
N ILE A 8 -4.54 -2.33 3.57
CA ILE A 8 -5.28 -1.12 3.21
C ILE A 8 -6.80 -1.36 3.11
N ASP A 9 -7.27 -2.60 3.07
CA ASP A 9 -8.71 -2.90 2.99
C ASP A 9 -9.38 -3.07 4.36
N GLY A 10 -8.60 -2.97 5.44
CA GLY A 10 -9.10 -2.99 6.81
C GLY A 10 -9.51 -1.62 7.35
N ASN A 11 -10.07 -1.65 8.56
CA ASN A 11 -10.26 -0.45 9.37
C ASN A 11 -9.11 -0.26 10.38
N LEU A 12 -8.74 0.99 10.63
CA LEU A 12 -7.85 1.40 11.73
C LEU A 12 -8.61 2.31 12.70
N ILE A 13 -8.03 2.52 13.88
CA ILE A 13 -8.62 3.39 14.90
C ILE A 13 -8.14 4.81 14.61
N ASP A 14 -9.10 5.72 14.38
CA ASP A 14 -8.87 7.15 14.39
C ASP A 14 -9.03 7.65 15.84
N PHE A 15 -7.94 8.13 16.44
CA PHE A 15 -7.95 8.59 17.82
C PHE A 15 -8.63 9.95 18.01
N GLY A 16 -8.72 10.78 16.96
CA GLY A 16 -9.44 12.05 17.04
C GLY A 16 -10.95 11.86 16.95
N LYS A 17 -11.40 10.87 16.15
CA LYS A 17 -12.82 10.51 16.00
C LYS A 17 -13.29 9.45 17.01
N GLU A 18 -12.37 8.85 17.77
CA GLU A 18 -12.61 7.76 18.72
C GLU A 18 -13.38 6.57 18.11
N MET A 19 -13.12 6.26 16.84
CA MET A 19 -13.84 5.20 16.12
C MET A 19 -12.98 4.48 15.09
N GLU A 20 -13.48 3.36 14.59
CA GLU A 20 -12.87 2.66 13.46
C GLU A 20 -13.23 3.35 12.13
N VAL A 21 -12.20 3.64 11.33
CA VAL A 21 -12.31 4.29 10.03
C VAL A 21 -11.58 3.43 8.99
N ASN A 22 -12.08 3.43 7.75
CA ASN A 22 -11.44 2.74 6.64
C ASN A 22 -10.00 3.25 6.43
N CYS A 23 -9.04 2.33 6.31
CA CYS A 23 -7.61 2.65 6.18
C CYS A 23 -7.33 3.55 4.97
N ARG A 24 -8.02 3.35 3.84
CA ARG A 24 -7.82 4.15 2.61
C ARG A 24 -8.17 5.62 2.85
N ASN A 25 -9.25 5.89 3.59
CA ASN A 25 -9.64 7.25 3.95
C ASN A 25 -8.58 7.91 4.84
N LEU A 26 -8.07 7.18 5.84
CA LEU A 26 -7.04 7.70 6.73
C LEU A 26 -5.72 8.00 6.00
N VAL A 27 -5.35 7.18 5.02
CA VAL A 27 -4.17 7.46 4.17
C VAL A 27 -4.37 8.73 3.35
N LEU A 28 -5.57 8.95 2.78
CA LEU A 28 -5.87 10.18 2.04
C LEU A 28 -5.86 11.41 2.96
N GLU A 29 -6.46 11.32 4.15
CA GLU A 29 -6.40 12.38 5.17
C GLU A 29 -4.94 12.71 5.56
N LEU A 30 -4.08 11.69 5.64
CA LEU A 30 -2.65 11.89 5.93
C LEU A 30 -1.90 12.55 4.77
N LEU A 31 -2.21 12.20 3.51
CA LEU A 31 -1.62 12.85 2.34
C LEU A 31 -2.00 14.33 2.29
N ASP A 32 -3.28 14.66 2.53
CA ASP A 32 -3.76 16.04 2.59
C ASP A 32 -3.08 16.82 3.74
N PHE A 33 -2.84 16.15 4.87
CA PHE A 33 -2.20 16.77 6.04
C PHE A 33 -0.74 17.16 5.78
N VAL A 34 -0.01 16.43 4.94
CA VAL A 34 1.42 16.70 4.68
C VAL A 34 1.67 17.49 3.40
N ASP A 35 0.64 17.79 2.59
CA ASP A 35 0.78 18.37 1.24
C ASP A 35 1.56 19.69 1.19
N ASP A 36 1.52 20.48 2.26
CA ASP A 36 2.19 21.78 2.34
C ASP A 36 3.73 21.69 2.49
N VAL A 37 4.26 20.54 2.92
CA VAL A 37 5.71 20.32 3.11
C VAL A 37 6.35 19.40 2.07
N VAL A 38 5.57 18.73 1.21
CA VAL A 38 6.09 17.70 0.30
C VAL A 38 7.01 18.25 -0.79
N ASP A 39 6.77 19.50 -1.21
CA ASP A 39 7.59 20.18 -2.21
C ASP A 39 8.96 20.58 -1.63
N ASP A 40 8.96 21.13 -0.41
CA ASP A 40 10.17 21.52 0.29
C ASP A 40 11.08 20.31 0.60
N LEU A 41 10.46 19.14 0.83
CA LEU A 41 11.17 17.87 1.03
C LEU A 41 11.52 17.16 -0.28
N GLY A 42 11.02 17.63 -1.43
CA GLY A 42 11.29 17.06 -2.75
C GLY A 42 10.68 15.66 -2.96
N CYS A 43 9.65 15.28 -2.21
CA CYS A 43 9.08 13.93 -2.22
C CYS A 43 7.67 13.84 -2.84
N ARG A 44 7.17 14.90 -3.48
CA ARG A 44 5.83 14.92 -4.11
C ARG A 44 5.58 13.70 -5.00
N ASN A 45 6.52 13.39 -5.89
CA ASN A 45 6.39 12.25 -6.82
C ASN A 45 6.31 10.89 -6.09
N ASP A 46 7.00 10.73 -4.96
CA ASP A 46 6.95 9.50 -4.17
C ASP A 46 5.57 9.34 -3.51
N LEU A 47 5.00 10.44 -3.03
CA LEU A 47 3.68 10.47 -2.40
C LEU A 47 2.56 10.26 -3.43
N GLU A 48 2.70 10.78 -4.65
CA GLU A 48 1.75 10.50 -5.74
C GLU A 48 1.59 8.99 -6.00
N TYR A 49 2.67 8.21 -5.83
CA TYR A 49 2.63 6.76 -5.98
C TYR A 49 1.74 6.06 -4.93
N VAL A 50 1.49 6.69 -3.78
CA VAL A 50 0.56 6.16 -2.77
C VAL A 50 -0.85 6.00 -3.35
N HIS A 51 -1.29 6.93 -4.21
CA HIS A 51 -2.58 6.79 -4.91
C HIS A 51 -2.62 5.55 -5.80
N LYS A 52 -1.49 5.14 -6.40
CA LYS A 52 -1.39 3.91 -7.18
C LYS A 52 -1.46 2.65 -6.32
N ILE A 53 -0.91 2.68 -5.11
CA ILE A 53 -1.07 1.59 -4.15
C ILE A 53 -2.54 1.47 -3.71
N LEU A 54 -3.21 2.60 -3.46
CA LEU A 54 -4.63 2.60 -3.17
C LEU A 54 -5.43 2.06 -4.38
N GLU A 55 -5.15 2.50 -5.60
CA GLU A 55 -5.89 2.06 -6.80
C GLU A 55 -5.70 0.56 -7.11
N HIS A 56 -4.46 0.07 -7.07
CA HIS A 56 -4.09 -1.26 -7.57
C HIS A 56 -3.85 -2.32 -6.50
N GLY A 57 -3.86 -1.93 -5.23
CA GLY A 57 -3.54 -2.82 -4.12
C GLY A 57 -2.05 -2.93 -3.81
N THR A 58 -1.76 -3.71 -2.78
CA THR A 58 -0.45 -3.87 -2.17
C THR A 58 0.38 -4.98 -2.83
N GLY A 59 1.64 -5.10 -2.39
CA GLY A 59 2.47 -6.25 -2.76
C GLY A 59 1.88 -7.60 -2.30
N ALA A 60 1.15 -7.62 -1.18
CA ALA A 60 0.48 -8.83 -0.71
C ALA A 60 -0.65 -9.24 -1.66
N ASP A 61 -1.43 -8.28 -2.18
CA ASP A 61 -2.51 -8.56 -3.13
C ASP A 61 -1.97 -9.15 -4.44
N ARG A 62 -0.86 -8.63 -4.93
CA ARG A 62 -0.19 -9.17 -6.14
C ARG A 62 0.33 -10.59 -5.91
N GLN A 63 0.95 -10.86 -4.76
CA GLN A 63 1.42 -12.20 -4.40
C GLN A 63 0.27 -13.20 -4.26
N LEU A 64 -0.83 -12.80 -3.62
CA LEU A 64 -2.04 -13.61 -3.51
C LEU A 64 -2.65 -13.90 -4.88
N ALA A 65 -2.70 -12.91 -5.77
CA ALA A 65 -3.22 -13.09 -7.13
C ALA A 65 -2.39 -14.11 -7.92
N VAL A 66 -1.06 -14.05 -7.85
CA VAL A 66 -0.17 -15.06 -8.46
C VAL A 66 -0.48 -16.45 -7.90
N TYR A 67 -0.55 -16.58 -6.58
CA TYR A 67 -0.85 -17.87 -5.96
C TYR A 67 -2.24 -18.40 -6.34
N GLN A 68 -3.26 -17.55 -6.39
CA GLN A 68 -4.62 -17.93 -6.79
C GLN A 68 -4.68 -18.41 -8.25
N GLN A 69 -3.83 -17.87 -9.12
CA GLN A 69 -3.75 -18.26 -10.53
C GLN A 69 -2.96 -19.56 -10.74
N THR A 70 -1.88 -19.77 -9.98
CA THR A 70 -0.94 -20.87 -10.22
C THR A 70 -1.10 -22.04 -9.25
N GLY A 71 -1.61 -21.79 -8.05
CA GLY A 71 -1.59 -22.74 -6.92
C GLY A 71 -0.18 -23.10 -6.43
N ASN A 72 0.86 -22.36 -6.82
CA ASN A 72 2.26 -22.70 -6.56
C ASN A 72 3.02 -21.55 -5.90
N PHE A 73 3.66 -21.83 -4.77
CA PHE A 73 4.51 -20.87 -4.06
C PHE A 73 5.82 -20.54 -4.78
N GLU A 74 6.41 -21.47 -5.55
CA GLU A 74 7.61 -21.17 -6.35
C GLU A 74 7.33 -20.04 -7.34
N SER A 75 6.14 -20.04 -7.97
CA SER A 75 5.73 -18.95 -8.87
C SER A 75 5.58 -17.60 -8.17
N VAL A 76 5.20 -17.59 -6.89
CA VAL A 76 5.14 -16.36 -6.08
C VAL A 76 6.55 -15.84 -5.79
N VAL A 77 7.49 -16.73 -5.47
CA VAL A 77 8.90 -16.39 -5.25
C VAL A 77 9.50 -15.82 -6.54
N ASP A 78 9.34 -16.50 -7.67
CA ASP A 78 9.81 -16.06 -8.98
C ASP A 78 9.27 -14.67 -9.33
N TYR A 79 7.98 -14.42 -9.06
CA TYR A 79 7.36 -13.12 -9.25
C TYR A 79 8.03 -12.03 -8.38
N ILE A 80 8.22 -12.26 -7.08
CA ILE A 80 8.83 -11.30 -6.16
C ILE A 80 10.27 -10.98 -6.59
N THR A 81 11.07 -12.00 -6.92
CA THR A 81 12.44 -11.82 -7.41
C THR A 81 12.46 -10.99 -8.69
N THR A 82 11.58 -11.29 -9.65
CA THR A 82 11.48 -10.54 -10.91
C THR A 82 11.11 -9.07 -10.68
N GLN A 83 10.09 -8.80 -9.86
CA GLN A 83 9.67 -7.43 -9.55
C GLN A 83 10.78 -6.63 -8.85
N THR A 84 11.53 -7.27 -7.96
CA THR A 84 12.66 -6.65 -7.24
C THR A 84 13.77 -6.24 -8.21
N LEU A 85 14.10 -7.11 -9.17
CA LEU A 85 15.11 -6.82 -10.20
C LEU A 85 14.67 -5.72 -11.19
N ILE A 86 13.36 -5.56 -11.42
CA ILE A 86 12.82 -4.46 -12.24
C ILE A 86 12.98 -3.13 -11.50
N GLY A 87 12.62 -3.07 -10.21
CA GLY A 87 12.70 -1.82 -9.43
C GLY A 87 14.11 -1.40 -9.02
N ALA A 88 15.09 -2.31 -9.07
CA ALA A 88 16.50 -2.01 -8.79
C ALA A 88 17.26 -1.42 -9.99
N LYS A 89 16.64 -1.35 -11.17
CA LYS A 89 17.18 -0.73 -12.38
C LYS A 89 16.64 0.67 -12.55
#